data_AF-A0A522RBX2-F1
#
_entry.id   AF-A0A522RBX2-F1
#
_cell.length_a   1.000
_cell.length_b   1.000
_cell.length_c   1.000
_cell.angle_alpha   90.00
_cell.angle_beta   90.00
_cell.angle_gamma   90.00
#
_symmetry.space_group_name_H-M   'P 1'
#
loop_
_entity.id
_entity.type
_entity.pdbx_description
1 polymer ?
#
loop_
_entity_poly.entity_id
_entity_poly.type
_entity_poly.pdbx_seq_one_letter_code
_entity_poly.pdbx_strand_id
1 'polypeptide(L)'
;MNVKKFIVETKDYIHNNAGTYARGDLHTMPQIHREDLLRYLQSLHNRFPRNKFLRFIKKLQSRRMIIESSERSLTFDPIFLF
;
A
#
# COMPACT_ATOMS: atom_id res chain seq x y z
N MET A 1 -5.99 -9.24 17.83
CA MET A 1 -5.58 -8.46 16.61
C MET A 1 -5.42 -9.39 15.43
N ASN A 2 -6.22 -9.19 14.38
CA ASN A 2 -6.26 -10.03 13.18
C ASN A 2 -5.52 -9.34 12.02
N VAL A 3 -4.42 -9.92 11.53
CA VAL A 3 -3.63 -9.38 10.41
C VAL A 3 -4.47 -9.18 9.15
N LYS A 4 -5.53 -9.97 8.94
CA LYS A 4 -6.45 -9.80 7.80
C LYS A 4 -7.16 -8.44 7.83
N LYS A 5 -7.57 -7.97 9.00
CA LYS A 5 -8.28 -6.68 9.15
C LYS A 5 -7.41 -5.53 8.69
N PHE A 6 -6.14 -5.51 9.10
CA PHE A 6 -5.21 -4.44 8.74
C PHE A 6 -4.81 -4.45 7.27
N ILE A 7 -4.79 -5.62 6.63
CA ILE A 7 -4.59 -5.70 5.18
C ILE A 7 -5.75 -5.02 4.45
N VAL A 8 -6.98 -5.23 4.91
CA VAL A 8 -8.17 -4.55 4.37
C VAL A 8 -8.07 -3.04 4.64
N GLU A 9 -7.80 -2.62 5.88
CA GLU A 9 -7.64 -1.19 6.21
C GLU A 9 -6.50 -0.52 5.41
N THR A 10 -5.42 -1.24 5.11
CA THR A 10 -4.32 -0.73 4.29
C THR A 10 -4.73 -0.63 2.83
N LYS A 11 -5.48 -1.60 2.32
CA LYS A 11 -6.05 -1.58 0.96
C LYS A 11 -7.00 -0.39 0.82
N ASP A 12 -7.89 -0.18 1.79
CA ASP A 12 -8.81 0.96 1.82
C ASP A 12 -8.06 2.29 1.95
N TYR A 13 -7.02 2.35 2.77
CA TYR A 13 -6.18 3.54 2.89
C TYR A 13 -5.51 3.87 1.56
N ILE A 14 -4.89 2.89 0.90
CA ILE A 14 -4.26 3.09 -0.40
C ILE A 14 -5.31 3.50 -1.43
N HIS A 15 -6.48 2.86 -1.46
CA HIS A 15 -7.55 3.21 -2.39
C HIS A 15 -8.02 4.66 -2.20
N ASN A 16 -8.21 5.10 -0.96
CA ASN A 16 -8.71 6.44 -0.64
C ASN A 16 -7.66 7.56 -0.80
N ASN A 17 -6.36 7.22 -0.73
CA ASN A 17 -5.28 8.21 -0.81
C ASN A 17 -4.48 8.11 -2.12
N ALA A 18 -4.73 7.10 -2.95
CA ALA A 18 -4.13 7.00 -4.26
C ALA A 18 -4.78 8.01 -5.20
N GLY A 19 -3.94 8.84 -5.82
CA GLY A 19 -4.34 9.61 -7.00
C GLY A 19 -4.31 8.74 -8.25
N THR A 20 -5.15 9.04 -9.22
CA THR A 20 -5.04 8.47 -10.58
C THR A 20 -4.02 9.28 -11.37
N TYR A 21 -2.87 8.70 -11.65
CA TYR A 21 -1.86 9.33 -12.50
C TYR A 21 -1.91 8.72 -13.90
N ALA A 22 -2.08 9.58 -14.91
CA ALA A 22 -2.02 9.21 -16.32
C ALA A 22 -0.56 9.08 -16.73
N ARG A 23 -0.13 7.88 -17.16
CA ARG A 23 1.23 7.65 -17.64
C ARG A 23 1.23 7.63 -19.16
N GLY A 24 1.18 8.79 -19.82
CA GLY A 24 1.43 8.97 -21.27
C GLY A 24 0.45 8.29 -22.24
N ASP A 25 0.07 7.05 -21.99
CA ASP A 25 -1.01 6.29 -22.61
C ASP A 25 -2.26 6.33 -21.74
N LEU A 26 -3.42 6.06 -22.37
CA LEU A 26 -4.78 6.07 -21.82
C LEU A 26 -5.03 5.25 -20.53
N HIS A 27 -4.00 4.61 -19.95
CA HIS A 27 -4.09 3.83 -18.73
C HIS A 27 -3.71 4.67 -17.50
N THR A 28 -4.70 4.96 -16.66
CA THR A 28 -4.50 5.55 -15.34
C THR A 28 -4.20 4.45 -14.33
N MET A 29 -3.13 4.62 -13.55
CA MET A 29 -2.77 3.69 -12.48
C MET A 29 -2.84 4.41 -11.13
N PRO A 30 -3.30 3.72 -10.07
CA PRO A 30 -3.35 4.28 -8.73
C PRO A 30 -1.92 4.45 -8.19
N GLN A 31 -1.56 5.68 -7.83
CA GLN A 31 -0.28 5.97 -7.18
C GLN A 31 -0.48 6.71 -5.86
N ILE A 32 0.33 6.35 -4.86
CA ILE A 32 0.46 7.08 -3.60
C ILE A 32 1.89 7.60 -3.47
N HIS A 33 2.09 8.73 -2.79
CA HIS A 33 3.44 9.13 -2.40
C HIS A 33 4.02 8.12 -1.42
N ARG A 34 5.29 7.78 -1.62
CA ARG A 34 5.99 6.81 -0.78
C ARG A 34 5.99 7.23 0.68
N GLU A 35 6.16 8.53 0.95
CA GLU A 35 6.15 9.08 2.31
C GLU A 35 4.82 8.90 3.01
N ASP A 36 3.70 9.08 2.32
CA ASP A 36 2.36 8.94 2.91
C ASP A 36 2.10 7.49 3.33
N LEU A 37 2.44 6.53 2.47
CA LEU A 37 2.35 5.12 2.82
C LEU A 37 3.30 4.76 3.98
N LEU A 38 4.52 5.28 3.99
CA LEU A 38 5.48 5.03 5.07
C LEU A 38 4.98 5.59 6.40
N ARG A 39 4.43 6.81 6.41
CA ARG A 39 3.82 7.41 7.61
C ARG A 39 2.66 6.57 8.12
N TYR A 40 1.80 6.10 7.23
CA TYR A 40 0.71 5.20 7.59
C TYR A 40 1.24 3.87 8.19
N LEU A 41 2.20 3.22 7.52
CA LEU A 41 2.80 1.97 8.01
C LEU A 41 3.53 2.16 9.35
N GLN A 42 4.14 3.31 9.58
CA GLN A 42 4.79 3.65 10.85
C GLN A 42 3.76 3.86 11.96
N SER A 43 2.63 4.53 11.67
CA SER A 43 1.51 4.64 12.61
C SER A 43 0.94 3.27 12.99
N LEU A 44 0.92 2.34 12.02
CA LEU A 44 0.54 0.95 12.23
C LEU A 44 1.57 0.23 13.09
N HIS A 45 2.88 0.37 12.83
CA HIS A 45 3.94 -0.28 13.60
C HIS A 45 3.80 -0.05 15.11
N ASN A 46 3.49 1.18 15.52
CA ASN A 46 3.28 1.53 16.93
C ASN A 46 2.05 0.84 17.56
N ARG A 47 1.13 0.32 16.76
CA ARG A 47 -0.05 -0.44 17.19
C ARG A 47 0.22 -1.95 17.28
N PHE A 48 1.37 -2.46 16.84
CA PHE A 48 1.68 -3.89 16.81
C PHE A 48 2.88 -4.30 17.68
N PRO A 49 2.88 -5.52 18.22
CA PRO A 49 4.11 -6.23 18.52
C PRO A 49 4.93 -6.46 17.23
N ARG A 50 6.22 -6.15 17.25
CA ARG A 50 7.16 -6.19 16.10
C ARG A 50 7.00 -7.44 15.20
N ASN A 51 6.83 -8.62 15.80
CA ASN A 51 6.69 -9.89 15.08
C ASN A 51 5.42 -9.96 14.20
N LYS A 52 4.32 -9.34 14.64
CA LYS A 52 3.07 -9.29 13.85
C LYS A 52 3.17 -8.30 12.71
N PHE A 53 3.86 -7.17 12.94
CA PHE A 53 4.13 -6.18 11.90
C PHE A 53 4.99 -6.74 10.77
N LEU A 54 6.09 -7.45 11.09
CA LEU A 54 6.93 -8.09 10.09
C LEU A 54 6.15 -9.12 9.24
N ARG A 55 5.27 -9.91 9.87
CA ARG A 55 4.39 -10.86 9.16
C ARG A 55 3.39 -10.15 8.25
N PHE A 56 2.90 -8.98 8.65
CA PHE A 56 2.04 -8.13 7.83
C PHE A 56 2.77 -7.56 6.61
N ILE A 57 3.94 -6.94 6.80
CA ILE A 57 4.76 -6.41 5.69
C ILE A 57 5.12 -7.51 4.68
N LYS A 58 5.57 -8.67 5.15
CA LYS A 58 5.90 -9.81 4.28
C LYS A 58 4.69 -10.27 3.46
N LYS A 59 3.49 -10.16 4.02
CA LYS A 59 2.24 -10.51 3.34
C LYS A 59 1.83 -9.46 2.30
N LEU A 60 2.04 -8.17 2.57
CA LEU A 60 1.87 -7.11 1.55
C LEU A 60 2.82 -7.33 0.36
N GLN A 61 4.10 -7.63 0.63
CA GLN A 61 5.10 -7.89 -0.40
C GLN A 61 4.78 -9.15 -1.23
N SER A 62 4.34 -10.24 -0.59
CA SER A 62 4.02 -11.50 -1.29
C SER A 62 2.88 -11.39 -2.29
N ARG A 63 2.02 -10.37 -2.16
CA ARG A 63 0.82 -10.19 -3.00
C ARG A 63 1.05 -9.38 -4.27
N ARG A 64 2.30 -9.02 -4.61
CA ARG A 64 2.65 -8.22 -5.79
C ARG A 64 1.81 -6.92 -5.90
N MET A 65 1.60 -6.25 -4.76
CA MET A 65 0.78 -5.04 -4.69
C MET A 65 1.35 -3.86 -5.49
N ILE A 66 2.67 -3.73 -5.52
CA ILE A 66 3.38 -2.60 -6.09
C ILE A 66 3.89 -3.04 -7.46
N ILE A 67 3.39 -2.40 -8.51
CA ILE A 67 3.81 -2.60 -9.90
C ILE A 67 5.10 -1.83 -10.17
N GLU A 68 5.21 -0.62 -9.63
CA GLU A 68 6.37 0.25 -9.84
C GLU A 68 6.65 1.06 -8.58
N SER A 69 7.93 1.24 -8.26
CA SER A 69 8.39 2.08 -7.17
C SER A 69 9.36 3.09 -7.74
N SER A 70 9.03 4.38 -7.61
CA SER A 70 9.98 5.47 -7.81
C SER A 70 10.51 5.96 -6.46
N GLU A 71 11.43 6.92 -6.46
CA GLU A 71 11.86 7.58 -5.23
C GLU A 71 10.70 8.29 -4.51
N ARG A 72 9.70 8.79 -5.27
CA ARG A 72 8.62 9.63 -4.74
C ARG A 72 7.27 8.93 -4.65
N SER A 73 7.01 7.92 -5.48
CA SER A 73 5.69 7.30 -5.61
C SER A 73 5.75 5.78 -5.67
N LEU A 74 4.67 5.15 -5.23
CA LEU A 74 4.40 3.72 -5.37
C LEU A 74 3.15 3.56 -6.24
N THR A 75 3.30 2.85 -7.35
CA THR A 75 2.21 2.50 -8.27
C THR A 75 1.69 1.12 -7.89
N PHE A 76 0.38 1.00 -7.73
CA PHE A 76 -0.27 -0.26 -7.34
C PHE A 76 -1.00 -0.93 -8.49
N ASP A 77 -1.17 -2.25 -8.36
CA ASP A 77 -2.05 -3.01 -9.23
C ASP A 77 -3.52 -2.65 -8.95
N PRO A 78 -4.28 -2.15 -9.95
CA PRO A 78 -5.70 -1.88 -9.78
C PRO A 78 -6.49 -3.11 -9.32
N ILE A 79 -6.16 -4.31 -9.82
CA ILE A 79 -6.84 -5.57 -9.46
C ILE A 79 -6.65 -5.88 -7.98
N PHE A 80 -5.53 -5.43 -7.39
CA PHE A 80 -5.32 -5.59 -5.97
C PHE A 80 -6.21 -4.65 -5.13
N LEU A 81 -6.51 -3.46 -5.65
CA LEU A 81 -7.28 -2.42 -4.96
C LEU A 81 -8.80 -2.58 -5.07
N PHE A 82 -9.30 -3.39 -6.02
CA PHE A 82 -10.71 -3.81 -6.14
C PHE A 82 -10.92 -5.27 -5.74
#